data_AF-A0A924Q6V2-F1
#
_entry.id   AF-A0A924Q6V2-F1
#
_cell.length_a   1.000
_cell.length_b   1.000
_cell.length_c   1.000
_cell.angle_alpha   90.00
_cell.angle_beta   90.00
_cell.angle_gamma   90.00
#
_symmetry.space_group_name_H-M   'P 1'
#
loop_
_entity.id
_entity.type
_entity.pdbx_description
1 polymer ?
#
loop_
_entity_poly.entity_id
_entity_poly.type
_entity_poly.pdbx_seq_one_letter_code
_entity_poly.pdbx_strand_id
1 'polypeptide(L)'
;HCLRSKHYVNVVIAGKHPSPQWLAMDAAVAHAEAGVGIWHWASNGVDGDGGVEPDVVMASAGDVPTLETLAAISILRQHLPELKIRMVNVVDLMKLQSDSEHPHGLTDAAFDQIFTKDKPIIFAFHGYAGLIHRLTYRRSNHANLHVRGYKEEGTITTAFDMTVLNEIDRFHLAIAAIDRLPQSNENGAGLRRDLRYKLETHKAYIDEHGEDMPEIREWKWQHRAL
;
A
#
# COMPACT_ATOMS: atom_id res chain seq x y z
N HIS A 1 10.41 -15.89 -13.96
CA HIS A 1 11.57 -16.12 -13.07
C HIS A 1 11.52 -17.50 -12.42
N CYS A 2 10.53 -17.80 -11.57
CA CYS A 2 10.51 -18.97 -10.67
C CYS A 2 10.80 -20.33 -11.33
N LEU A 3 10.19 -20.64 -12.48
CA LEU A 3 10.40 -21.94 -13.15
C LEU A 3 11.76 -22.06 -13.85
N ARG A 4 12.49 -20.95 -14.02
CA ARG A 4 13.81 -20.92 -14.67
C ARG A 4 14.96 -20.85 -13.67
N SER A 5 14.72 -20.44 -12.43
CA SER A 5 15.77 -20.29 -11.42
C SER A 5 16.24 -21.65 -10.90
N LYS A 6 17.51 -21.73 -10.50
CA LYS A 6 18.15 -22.94 -9.94
C LYS A 6 18.76 -22.61 -8.60
N HIS A 7 18.68 -23.53 -7.63
CA HIS A 7 19.17 -23.32 -6.26
C HIS A 7 18.44 -22.21 -5.48
N TYR A 8 17.16 -21.98 -5.80
CA TYR A 8 16.27 -21.09 -5.06
C TYR A 8 15.10 -21.87 -4.44
N VAL A 9 14.60 -21.39 -3.31
CA VAL A 9 13.23 -21.67 -2.86
C VAL A 9 12.39 -20.45 -3.24
N ASN A 10 11.48 -20.60 -4.21
CA ASN A 10 10.59 -19.52 -4.63
C ASN A 10 9.24 -19.67 -3.92
N VAL A 11 8.91 -18.74 -3.02
CA VAL A 11 7.58 -18.67 -2.39
C VAL A 11 6.75 -17.64 -3.16
N VAL A 12 5.65 -18.08 -3.76
CA VAL A 12 4.73 -17.21 -4.51
C VAL A 12 3.43 -17.09 -3.72
N ILE A 13 3.10 -15.87 -3.32
CA ILE A 13 1.86 -15.55 -2.61
C ILE A 13 0.93 -14.87 -3.60
N ALA A 14 -0.19 -15.54 -3.88
CA ALA A 14 -1.19 -15.07 -4.83
C ALA A 14 -2.59 -15.42 -4.34
N GLY A 15 -3.51 -14.46 -4.36
CA GLY A 15 -4.91 -14.73 -4.12
C GLY A 15 -5.55 -15.49 -5.27
N LYS A 16 -6.60 -16.23 -4.92
CA LYS A 16 -7.42 -17.03 -5.85
C LYS A 16 -8.80 -16.41 -6.12
N HIS A 17 -9.16 -15.38 -5.36
CA HIS A 17 -10.47 -14.74 -5.45
C HIS A 17 -10.48 -13.75 -6.63
N PRO A 18 -11.64 -13.50 -7.26
CA PRO A 18 -11.76 -12.48 -8.28
C PRO A 18 -11.25 -11.13 -7.75
N SER A 19 -10.30 -10.53 -8.47
CA SER A 19 -9.64 -9.29 -8.06
C SER A 19 -9.30 -8.43 -9.27
N PRO A 20 -9.17 -7.10 -9.09
CA PRO A 20 -8.77 -6.22 -10.18
C PRO A 20 -7.40 -6.58 -10.73
N GLN A 21 -7.21 -6.35 -12.03
CA GLN A 21 -5.93 -6.50 -12.70
C GLN A 21 -5.30 -5.12 -12.89
N TRP A 22 -4.13 -4.91 -12.31
CA TRP A 22 -3.52 -3.57 -12.21
C TRP A 22 -2.57 -3.25 -13.35
N LEU A 23 -1.88 -4.26 -13.89
CA LEU A 23 -0.83 -4.10 -14.89
C LEU A 23 -1.14 -4.97 -16.11
N ALA A 24 -0.94 -4.42 -17.30
CA ALA A 24 -0.84 -5.22 -18.52
C ALA A 24 0.40 -6.13 -18.46
N MET A 25 0.43 -7.18 -19.27
CA MET A 25 1.47 -8.21 -19.21
C MET A 25 2.89 -7.63 -19.30
N ASP A 26 3.16 -6.73 -20.24
CA ASP A 26 4.50 -6.15 -20.43
C ASP A 26 4.95 -5.33 -19.20
N ALA A 27 4.03 -4.54 -18.63
CA ALA A 27 4.29 -3.77 -17.40
C ALA A 27 4.47 -4.69 -16.19
N ALA A 28 3.72 -5.80 -16.10
CA ALA A 28 3.87 -6.80 -15.05
C ALA A 28 5.21 -7.52 -15.13
N VAL A 29 5.70 -7.85 -16.34
CA VAL A 29 7.03 -8.43 -16.55
C VAL A 29 8.11 -7.46 -16.10
N ALA A 30 8.08 -6.21 -16.56
CA ALA A 30 9.06 -5.19 -16.18
C ALA A 30 9.07 -4.95 -14.65
N HIS A 31 7.89 -4.86 -14.04
CA HIS A 31 7.75 -4.67 -12.59
C HIS A 31 8.22 -5.89 -11.78
N ALA A 32 7.95 -7.11 -12.25
CA ALA A 32 8.42 -8.33 -11.61
C ALA A 32 9.95 -8.51 -11.73
N GLU A 33 10.56 -8.04 -12.82
CA GLU A 33 12.02 -8.02 -12.98
C GLU A 33 12.69 -6.99 -12.07
N ALA A 34 12.09 -5.80 -11.92
CA ALA A 34 12.54 -4.79 -10.96
C ALA A 34 12.34 -5.24 -9.49
N GLY A 35 11.23 -5.96 -9.22
CA GLY A 35 10.84 -6.48 -7.91
C GLY A 35 10.18 -5.44 -6.99
N VAL A 36 10.41 -4.16 -7.23
CA VAL A 36 9.77 -3.02 -6.57
C VAL A 36 9.77 -1.83 -7.53
N GLY A 37 8.71 -1.02 -7.50
CA GLY A 37 8.60 0.10 -8.44
C GLY A 37 7.51 1.10 -8.04
N ILE A 38 7.67 2.33 -8.55
CA ILE A 38 6.68 3.40 -8.43
C ILE A 38 5.61 3.17 -9.49
N TRP A 39 4.34 3.15 -9.09
CA TRP A 39 3.23 3.15 -10.04
C TRP A 39 2.83 4.59 -10.35
N HIS A 40 3.38 5.12 -11.44
CA HIS A 40 3.18 6.52 -11.84
C HIS A 40 1.69 6.86 -12.05
N TRP A 41 0.90 5.97 -12.64
CA TRP A 41 -0.54 6.16 -12.83
C TRP A 41 -1.34 6.23 -11.52
N ALA A 42 -0.81 5.65 -10.43
CA ALA A 42 -1.36 5.72 -9.09
C ALA A 42 -0.69 6.78 -8.20
N SER A 43 0.25 7.55 -8.77
CA SER A 43 0.96 8.65 -8.13
C SER A 43 0.47 10.00 -8.69
N ASN A 44 0.59 11.11 -7.93
CA ASN A 44 0.18 12.45 -8.38
C ASN A 44 1.13 13.52 -7.83
N GLY A 45 1.42 14.51 -8.67
CA GLY A 45 2.36 15.58 -8.32
C GLY A 45 3.83 15.12 -8.26
N VAL A 46 4.13 13.93 -8.80
CA VAL A 46 5.45 13.27 -8.85
C VAL A 46 5.69 12.81 -10.29
N ASP A 47 6.04 13.74 -11.18
CA ASP A 47 6.50 13.40 -12.53
C ASP A 47 7.99 13.08 -12.51
N GLY A 48 8.39 12.12 -13.35
CA GLY A 48 9.72 11.50 -13.39
C GLY A 48 10.91 12.46 -13.52
N ASP A 49 12.07 11.93 -13.11
CA ASP A 49 13.45 12.43 -13.24
C ASP A 49 13.78 13.87 -12.80
N GLY A 50 12.81 14.64 -12.29
CA GLY A 50 13.07 15.93 -11.63
C GLY A 50 11.93 16.49 -10.78
N GLY A 51 10.83 15.74 -10.58
CA GLY A 51 9.56 16.26 -10.03
C GLY A 51 9.39 16.09 -8.53
N VAL A 52 8.67 17.07 -7.97
CA VAL A 52 8.42 17.37 -6.55
C VAL A 52 8.33 16.14 -5.64
N GLU A 53 9.02 16.20 -4.49
CA GLU A 53 8.90 15.16 -3.45
C GLU A 53 7.43 14.97 -3.04
N PRO A 54 6.98 13.71 -2.85
CA PRO A 54 5.64 13.46 -2.35
C PRO A 54 5.50 13.97 -0.91
N ASP A 55 4.27 14.24 -0.49
CA ASP A 55 3.96 14.45 0.91
C ASP A 55 3.94 13.12 1.68
N VAL A 56 3.51 12.04 1.00
CA VAL A 56 3.40 10.68 1.56
C VAL A 56 3.68 9.62 0.50
N VAL A 57 4.36 8.55 0.92
CA VAL A 57 4.49 7.31 0.15
C VAL A 57 3.46 6.30 0.63
N MET A 58 2.62 5.83 -0.28
CA MET A 58 1.66 4.74 -0.06
C MET A 58 2.23 3.47 -0.71
N ALA A 59 2.71 2.54 0.10
CA ALA A 59 3.39 1.33 -0.36
C ALA A 59 2.55 0.07 -0.07
N SER A 60 2.67 -0.95 -0.92
CA SER A 60 2.02 -2.23 -0.67
C SER A 60 2.78 -3.43 -1.18
N ALA A 61 2.63 -4.57 -0.49
CA ALA A 61 3.10 -5.88 -0.96
C ALA A 61 2.07 -6.99 -0.66
N GLY A 62 1.43 -7.48 -1.71
CA GLY A 62 0.30 -8.42 -1.66
C GLY A 62 -0.91 -7.87 -2.41
N ASP A 63 -1.74 -8.75 -2.94
CA ASP A 63 -2.91 -8.41 -3.75
C ASP A 63 -3.98 -7.62 -2.98
N VAL A 64 -4.43 -8.11 -1.83
CA VAL A 64 -5.39 -7.39 -0.96
C VAL A 64 -4.78 -6.09 -0.41
N PRO A 65 -3.55 -6.06 0.15
CA PRO A 65 -2.88 -4.81 0.52
C PRO A 65 -2.80 -3.78 -0.61
N THR A 66 -2.54 -4.21 -1.85
CA THR A 66 -2.48 -3.30 -3.01
C THR A 66 -3.86 -2.75 -3.35
N LEU A 67 -4.92 -3.57 -3.32
CA LEU A 67 -6.30 -3.10 -3.51
C LEU A 67 -6.66 -2.00 -2.51
N GLU A 68 -6.46 -2.27 -1.23
CA GLU A 68 -6.83 -1.35 -0.15
C GLU A 68 -5.96 -0.09 -0.15
N THR A 69 -4.68 -0.21 -0.51
CA THR A 69 -3.80 0.96 -0.70
C THR A 69 -4.27 1.85 -1.83
N LEU A 70 -4.64 1.28 -2.99
CA LEU A 70 -5.18 2.08 -4.10
C LEU A 70 -6.51 2.73 -3.74
N ALA A 71 -7.41 2.01 -3.07
CA ALA A 71 -8.66 2.61 -2.62
C ALA A 71 -8.45 3.74 -1.59
N ALA A 72 -7.46 3.60 -0.69
CA ALA A 72 -7.06 4.68 0.21
C ALA A 72 -6.54 5.90 -0.57
N ILE A 73 -5.73 5.70 -1.61
CA ILE A 73 -5.27 6.76 -2.51
C ILE A 73 -6.44 7.47 -3.19
N SER A 74 -7.45 6.74 -3.67
CA SER A 74 -8.66 7.35 -4.25
C SER A 74 -9.38 8.25 -3.25
N ILE A 75 -9.56 7.78 -2.00
CA ILE A 75 -10.18 8.57 -0.92
C ILE A 75 -9.38 9.85 -0.66
N LEU A 76 -8.07 9.72 -0.47
CA LEU A 76 -7.18 10.85 -0.17
C LEU A 76 -7.20 11.88 -1.31
N ARG A 77 -7.11 11.46 -2.56
CA ARG A 77 -7.16 12.37 -3.73
C ARG A 77 -8.48 13.12 -3.86
N GLN A 78 -9.59 12.45 -3.56
CA GLN A 78 -10.91 13.06 -3.65
C GLN A 78 -11.10 14.17 -2.61
N HIS A 79 -10.59 13.96 -1.39
CA HIS A 79 -10.86 14.85 -0.25
C HIS A 79 -9.71 15.81 0.06
N LEU A 80 -8.49 15.47 -0.35
CA LEU A 80 -7.25 16.24 -0.17
C LEU A 80 -6.52 16.35 -1.52
N PRO A 81 -7.08 17.05 -2.52
CA PRO A 81 -6.56 17.05 -3.90
C PRO A 81 -5.14 17.63 -4.04
N GLU A 82 -4.73 18.50 -3.11
CA GLU A 82 -3.39 19.09 -3.08
C GLU A 82 -2.31 18.12 -2.55
N LEU A 83 -2.72 17.01 -1.92
CA LEU A 83 -1.80 16.04 -1.34
C LEU A 83 -1.04 15.27 -2.42
N LYS A 84 0.29 15.35 -2.42
CA LYS A 84 1.14 14.64 -3.37
C LYS A 84 1.42 13.23 -2.87
N ILE A 85 0.93 12.23 -3.59
CA ILE A 85 1.05 10.84 -3.19
C ILE A 85 1.93 10.11 -4.19
N ARG A 86 2.88 9.33 -3.67
CA ARG A 86 3.63 8.34 -4.45
C ARG A 86 3.14 6.94 -4.10
N MET A 87 2.70 6.18 -5.09
CA MET A 87 2.36 4.78 -4.94
C MET A 87 3.59 3.92 -5.22
N VAL A 88 3.96 3.04 -4.29
CA VAL A 88 5.01 2.02 -4.49
C VAL A 88 4.43 0.62 -4.35
N ASN A 89 4.68 -0.25 -5.33
CA ASN A 89 4.33 -1.67 -5.25
C ASN A 89 5.59 -2.51 -5.10
N VAL A 90 5.54 -3.53 -4.24
CA VAL A 90 6.64 -4.46 -3.97
C VAL A 90 6.17 -5.89 -4.26
N VAL A 91 6.92 -6.61 -5.10
CA VAL A 91 6.70 -8.02 -5.46
C VAL A 91 7.82 -8.91 -4.90
N ASP A 92 9.07 -8.45 -4.95
CA ASP A 92 10.22 -9.10 -4.31
C ASP A 92 10.55 -8.38 -2.99
N LEU A 93 10.14 -8.96 -1.86
CA LEU A 93 10.40 -8.39 -0.53
C LEU A 93 11.90 -8.23 -0.24
N MET A 94 12.76 -9.05 -0.87
CA MET A 94 14.19 -8.99 -0.61
C MET A 94 14.83 -7.72 -1.20
N LYS A 95 14.16 -7.03 -2.14
CA LYS A 95 14.56 -5.70 -2.62
C LYS A 95 14.58 -4.64 -1.52
N LEU A 96 13.79 -4.81 -0.47
CA LEU A 96 13.74 -3.87 0.66
C LEU A 96 15.03 -3.87 1.50
N GLN A 97 15.77 -4.99 1.52
CA GLN A 97 17.06 -5.09 2.23
C GLN A 97 18.17 -4.37 1.48
N SER A 98 19.19 -3.90 2.21
CA SER A 98 20.43 -3.39 1.59
C SER A 98 21.07 -4.48 0.73
N ASP A 99 21.66 -4.07 -0.40
CA ASP A 99 22.45 -4.94 -1.29
C ASP A 99 23.66 -5.56 -0.59
N SER A 100 24.15 -4.92 0.49
CA SER A 100 25.17 -5.48 1.38
C SER A 100 24.69 -6.67 2.23
N GLU A 101 23.38 -6.83 2.44
CA GLU A 101 22.79 -7.88 3.29
C GLU A 101 22.14 -9.00 2.46
N HIS A 102 21.66 -8.69 1.24
CA HIS A 102 21.04 -9.68 0.36
C HIS A 102 21.31 -9.37 -1.12
N PRO A 103 21.61 -10.37 -1.97
CA PRO A 103 21.95 -10.15 -3.39
C PRO A 103 20.85 -9.52 -4.24
N HIS A 104 19.59 -9.60 -3.80
CA HIS A 104 18.47 -8.91 -4.47
C HIS A 104 18.28 -7.48 -3.98
N GLY A 105 18.89 -7.13 -2.83
CA GLY A 105 18.68 -5.88 -2.13
C GLY A 105 18.95 -4.67 -3.02
N LEU A 106 18.19 -3.59 -2.79
CA LEU A 106 18.49 -2.31 -3.40
C LEU A 106 19.69 -1.66 -2.70
N THR A 107 20.49 -0.92 -3.46
CA THR A 107 21.42 0.06 -2.88
C THR A 107 20.63 1.07 -2.03
N ASP A 108 21.25 1.66 -1.01
CA ASP A 108 20.58 2.66 -0.16
C ASP A 108 20.10 3.87 -0.98
N ALA A 109 20.89 4.31 -1.96
CA ALA A 109 20.50 5.39 -2.86
C ALA A 109 19.25 5.05 -3.70
N ALA A 110 19.14 3.83 -4.21
CA ALA A 110 17.97 3.40 -4.98
C ALA A 110 16.73 3.25 -4.07
N PHE A 111 16.89 2.77 -2.84
CA PHE A 111 15.81 2.74 -1.86
C PHE A 111 15.31 4.16 -1.55
N ASP A 112 16.22 5.09 -1.27
CA ASP A 112 15.89 6.49 -0.95
C ASP A 112 15.21 7.21 -2.13
N GLN A 113 15.55 6.89 -3.38
CA GLN A 113 14.86 7.42 -4.55
C GLN A 113 13.39 6.97 -4.61
N ILE A 114 13.10 5.72 -4.25
CA ILE A 114 11.76 5.15 -4.27
C ILE A 114 10.94 5.63 -3.06
N PHE A 115 11.50 5.48 -1.86
CA PHE A 115 10.79 5.63 -0.58
C PHE A 115 11.03 6.96 0.12
N THR A 116 11.82 7.86 -0.49
CA THR A 116 12.27 9.15 0.07
C THR A 116 13.18 8.98 1.29
N LYS A 117 13.79 10.08 1.75
CA LYS A 117 14.69 10.09 2.91
C LYS A 117 13.99 10.47 4.22
N ASP A 118 12.86 11.16 4.13
CA ASP A 118 12.25 11.86 5.25
C ASP A 118 10.71 11.87 5.24
N LYS A 119 10.05 11.49 4.15
CA LYS A 119 8.58 11.54 4.06
C LYS A 119 7.94 10.31 4.73
N PRO A 120 6.74 10.45 5.33
CA PRO A 120 5.98 9.32 5.84
C PRO A 120 5.76 8.22 4.78
N ILE A 121 5.96 6.96 5.16
CA ILE A 121 5.66 5.79 4.34
C ILE A 121 4.58 4.98 5.05
N ILE A 122 3.41 4.87 4.44
CA ILE A 122 2.34 3.95 4.88
C ILE A 122 2.48 2.67 4.05
N PHE A 123 2.85 1.57 4.69
CA PHE A 123 3.12 0.31 4.01
C PHE A 123 2.08 -0.74 4.39
N ALA A 124 1.23 -1.15 3.45
CA ALA A 124 0.30 -2.26 3.65
C ALA A 124 0.94 -3.60 3.23
N PHE A 125 0.95 -4.58 4.13
CA PHE A 125 1.64 -5.85 3.93
C PHE A 125 0.71 -7.05 4.18
N HIS A 126 0.85 -8.10 3.37
CA HIS A 126 0.03 -9.31 3.51
C HIS A 126 0.36 -10.12 4.77
N GLY A 127 1.60 -10.03 5.27
CA GLY A 127 2.07 -10.76 6.44
C GLY A 127 2.24 -9.87 7.66
N TYR A 128 3.01 -10.33 8.63
CA TYR A 128 3.29 -9.57 9.85
C TYR A 128 4.14 -8.32 9.56
N ALA A 129 3.68 -7.18 10.05
CA ALA A 129 4.35 -5.88 9.90
C ALA A 129 5.83 -5.91 10.37
N GLY A 130 6.13 -6.68 11.42
CA GLY A 130 7.48 -6.80 11.97
C GLY A 130 8.53 -7.28 10.97
N LEU A 131 8.16 -8.08 9.96
CA LEU A 131 9.09 -8.51 8.93
C LEU A 131 9.59 -7.32 8.10
N ILE A 132 8.69 -6.43 7.67
CA ILE A 132 9.07 -5.27 6.86
C ILE A 132 10.02 -4.36 7.65
N HIS A 133 9.70 -4.07 8.91
CA HIS A 133 10.59 -3.31 9.79
C HIS A 133 11.98 -3.96 9.94
N ARG A 134 12.04 -5.29 10.06
CA ARG A 134 13.31 -6.02 10.11
C ARG A 134 14.09 -5.91 8.79
N LEU A 135 13.42 -5.97 7.64
CA LEU A 135 14.10 -5.89 6.33
C LEU A 135 14.64 -4.47 6.05
N THR A 136 14.02 -3.44 6.61
CA THR A 136 14.35 -2.02 6.32
C THR A 136 15.06 -1.31 7.46
N TYR A 137 15.46 -1.97 8.54
CA TYR A 137 15.97 -1.33 9.77
C TYR A 137 17.20 -0.42 9.57
N ARG A 138 17.98 -0.62 8.50
CA ARG A 138 19.15 0.23 8.15
C ARG A 138 18.86 1.35 7.15
N ARG A 139 17.66 1.39 6.57
CA ARG A 139 17.32 2.37 5.52
C ARG A 139 17.16 3.76 6.10
N SER A 140 17.60 4.80 5.41
CA SER A 140 17.60 6.19 5.90
C SER A 140 16.26 6.62 6.52
N ASN A 141 15.15 6.28 5.84
CA ASN A 141 13.80 6.70 6.22
C ASN A 141 13.04 5.69 7.10
N HIS A 142 13.73 4.70 7.69
CA HIS A 142 13.07 3.61 8.43
C HIS A 142 12.24 4.10 9.64
N ALA A 143 12.57 5.26 10.21
CA ALA A 143 11.84 5.87 11.30
C ALA A 143 10.43 6.37 10.90
N ASN A 144 10.24 6.75 9.63
CA ASN A 144 8.96 7.17 9.07
C ASN A 144 8.22 6.04 8.34
N LEU A 145 8.72 4.80 8.44
CA LEU A 145 8.07 3.63 7.89
C LEU A 145 7.02 3.11 8.86
N HIS A 146 5.76 3.13 8.44
CA HIS A 146 4.63 2.69 9.24
C HIS A 146 3.91 1.56 8.53
N VAL A 147 4.14 0.35 9.03
CA VAL A 147 3.66 -0.86 8.39
C VAL A 147 2.34 -1.30 9.03
N ARG A 148 1.33 -1.51 8.20
CA ARG A 148 0.10 -2.24 8.54
C ARG A 148 0.21 -3.63 7.93
N GLY A 149 -0.07 -4.65 8.72
CA GLY A 149 -0.04 -6.03 8.27
C GLY A 149 -0.91 -6.90 9.16
N TYR A 150 -0.84 -8.21 8.98
CA TYR A 150 -1.61 -9.15 9.77
C TYR A 150 -1.30 -9.03 11.27
N LYS A 151 -2.36 -9.02 12.09
CA LYS A 151 -2.34 -8.81 13.55
C LYS A 151 -2.87 -10.02 14.34
N GLU A 152 -3.02 -11.18 13.72
CA GLU A 152 -3.71 -12.35 14.32
C GLU A 152 -5.20 -12.15 14.56
N GLU A 153 -5.81 -11.16 13.90
CA GLU A 153 -7.24 -10.90 14.03
C GLU A 153 -7.99 -11.49 12.83
N GLY A 154 -9.03 -12.26 13.12
CA GLY A 154 -9.82 -12.94 12.09
C GLY A 154 -10.91 -13.84 12.67
N THR A 155 -12.03 -13.92 11.95
CA THR A 155 -13.15 -14.81 12.26
C THR A 155 -13.92 -15.11 10.96
N ILE A 156 -15.01 -15.86 11.06
CA ILE A 156 -15.96 -15.98 9.95
C ILE A 156 -16.65 -14.61 9.79
N THR A 157 -16.25 -13.86 8.77
CA THR A 157 -16.78 -12.53 8.46
C THR A 157 -16.66 -12.25 6.95
N THR A 158 -17.03 -11.06 6.51
CA THR A 158 -16.95 -10.62 5.12
C THR A 158 -15.50 -10.33 4.70
N ALA A 159 -15.27 -10.22 3.39
CA ALA A 159 -13.91 -10.12 2.85
C ALA A 159 -13.21 -8.82 3.25
N PHE A 160 -13.92 -7.70 3.21
CA PHE A 160 -13.36 -6.42 3.64
C PHE A 160 -13.28 -6.32 5.17
N ASP A 161 -14.20 -6.92 5.92
CA ASP A 161 -14.10 -6.93 7.39
C ASP A 161 -12.82 -7.63 7.90
N MET A 162 -12.36 -8.69 7.22
CA MET A 162 -11.05 -9.29 7.51
C MET A 162 -9.88 -8.28 7.40
N THR A 163 -10.00 -7.29 6.50
CA THR A 163 -9.00 -6.21 6.38
C THR A 163 -9.16 -5.16 7.47
N VAL A 164 -10.40 -4.87 7.88
CA VAL A 164 -10.74 -3.94 8.98
C VAL A 164 -10.22 -4.45 10.32
N LEU A 165 -10.42 -5.73 10.63
CA LEU A 165 -9.93 -6.39 11.85
C LEU A 165 -8.41 -6.26 12.02
N ASN A 166 -7.68 -6.20 10.90
CA ASN A 166 -6.22 -6.06 10.88
C ASN A 166 -5.74 -4.62 10.66
N GLU A 167 -6.66 -3.66 10.54
CA GLU A 167 -6.40 -2.24 10.22
C GLU A 167 -5.55 -2.07 8.94
N ILE A 168 -5.76 -2.95 7.95
CA ILE A 168 -5.10 -2.90 6.63
C ILE A 168 -6.07 -2.46 5.53
N ASP A 169 -7.32 -2.14 5.88
CA ASP A 169 -8.33 -1.60 4.98
C ASP A 169 -8.05 -0.16 4.57
N ARG A 170 -8.68 0.27 3.47
CA ARG A 170 -8.55 1.61 2.89
C ARG A 170 -8.82 2.76 3.87
N PHE A 171 -9.73 2.60 4.84
CA PHE A 171 -10.07 3.68 5.77
C PHE A 171 -8.95 3.85 6.81
N HIS A 172 -8.49 2.75 7.42
CA HIS A 172 -7.35 2.81 8.33
C HIS A 172 -6.06 3.27 7.65
N LEU A 173 -5.81 2.85 6.39
CA LEU A 173 -4.66 3.31 5.61
C LEU A 173 -4.72 4.81 5.31
N ALA A 174 -5.88 5.34 4.91
CA ALA A 174 -6.06 6.77 4.68
C ALA A 174 -5.92 7.59 5.98
N ILE A 175 -6.50 7.12 7.10
CA ILE A 175 -6.32 7.73 8.42
C ILE A 175 -4.84 7.74 8.82
N ALA A 176 -4.11 6.63 8.60
CA ALA A 176 -2.70 6.54 8.93
C ALA A 176 -1.84 7.54 8.16
N ALA A 177 -2.17 7.83 6.90
CA ALA A 177 -1.54 8.88 6.12
C ALA A 177 -1.85 10.27 6.71
N ILE A 178 -3.13 10.59 6.95
CA ILE A 178 -3.58 11.89 7.49
C ILE A 178 -2.88 12.20 8.83
N ASP A 179 -2.82 11.25 9.75
CA ASP A 179 -2.24 11.44 11.09
C ASP A 179 -0.73 11.76 11.06
N ARG A 180 -0.06 11.56 9.92
CA ARG A 180 1.39 11.82 9.74
C ARG A 180 1.68 13.03 8.86
N LEU A 181 0.65 13.70 8.40
CA LEU A 181 0.74 14.88 7.55
C LEU A 181 0.31 16.10 8.37
N PRO A 182 1.22 16.78 9.08
CA PRO A 182 0.88 17.96 9.87
C PRO A 182 0.24 19.08 9.03
N GLN A 183 0.47 19.09 7.71
CA GLN A 183 -0.13 20.02 6.75
C GLN A 183 -1.56 19.68 6.33
N SER A 184 -2.16 18.58 6.82
CA SER A 184 -3.49 18.13 6.39
C SER A 184 -4.66 19.01 6.86
N ASN A 185 -4.40 20.11 7.58
CA ASN A 185 -5.34 21.18 7.94
C ASN A 185 -6.70 20.71 8.49
N GLU A 186 -7.71 21.59 8.53
CA GLU A 186 -9.07 21.24 8.99
C GLU A 186 -9.73 20.16 8.12
N ASN A 187 -9.41 20.09 6.83
CA ASN A 187 -9.97 19.11 5.91
C ASN A 187 -9.52 17.68 6.25
N GLY A 188 -8.26 17.50 6.66
CA GLY A 188 -7.74 16.21 7.13
C GLY A 188 -8.41 15.76 8.41
N ALA A 189 -8.66 16.69 9.35
CA ALA A 189 -9.38 16.38 10.59
C ALA A 189 -10.85 15.96 10.32
N GLY A 190 -11.52 16.66 9.41
CA GLY A 190 -12.87 16.32 8.95
C GLY A 190 -12.92 14.94 8.31
N LEU A 191 -12.06 14.69 7.32
CA LEU A 191 -11.98 13.40 6.64
C LEU A 191 -11.68 12.25 7.61
N ARG A 192 -10.74 12.43 8.54
CA ARG A 192 -10.43 11.41 9.56
C ARG A 192 -11.66 11.03 10.38
N ARG A 193 -12.48 12.02 10.78
CA ARG A 193 -13.73 11.76 11.51
C ARG A 193 -14.70 10.97 10.65
N ASP A 194 -14.87 11.36 9.39
CA ASP A 194 -15.80 10.71 8.47
C ASP A 194 -15.38 9.25 8.20
N LEU A 195 -14.08 8.99 8.05
CA LEU A 195 -13.55 7.62 7.88
C LEU A 195 -13.72 6.76 9.13
N ARG A 196 -13.64 7.34 10.34
CA ARG A 196 -13.96 6.61 11.58
C ARG A 196 -15.44 6.25 11.64
N TYR A 197 -16.31 7.18 11.25
CA TYR A 197 -17.75 6.92 11.14
C TYR A 197 -18.06 5.83 10.10
N LYS A 198 -17.31 5.78 8.99
CA LYS A 198 -17.40 4.69 8.00
C LYS A 198 -17.07 3.32 8.58
N LEU A 199 -16.07 3.22 9.46
CA LEU A 199 -15.74 1.96 10.14
C LEU A 199 -16.86 1.50 11.08
N GLU A 200 -17.49 2.43 11.82
CA GLU A 200 -18.66 2.14 12.66
C GLU A 200 -19.86 1.69 11.82
N THR A 201 -20.10 2.38 10.70
CA THR A 201 -21.17 2.07 9.76
C THR A 201 -20.96 0.70 9.11
N HIS A 202 -19.72 0.38 8.71
CA HIS A 202 -19.34 -0.92 8.16
C HIS A 202 -19.71 -2.06 9.10
N LYS A 203 -19.36 -1.93 10.38
CA LYS A 203 -19.66 -2.95 11.40
C LYS A 203 -21.17 -3.20 11.52
N ALA A 204 -21.96 -2.14 11.61
CA ALA A 204 -23.41 -2.28 11.67
C ALA A 204 -23.98 -2.91 10.39
N TYR A 205 -23.44 -2.55 9.23
CA TYR A 205 -23.90 -3.04 7.93
C TYR A 205 -23.66 -4.53 7.75
N ILE A 206 -22.47 -5.04 8.10
CA ILE A 206 -22.18 -6.48 7.96
C ILE A 206 -22.98 -7.33 8.94
N ASP A 207 -23.26 -6.82 10.14
CA ASP A 207 -24.09 -7.50 11.14
C ASP A 207 -25.54 -7.63 10.66
N GLU A 208 -26.06 -6.61 9.96
CA GLU A 208 -27.43 -6.59 9.44
C GLU A 208 -27.58 -7.37 8.13
N HIS A 209 -26.64 -7.23 7.19
CA HIS A 209 -26.79 -7.69 5.81
C HIS A 209 -25.95 -8.93 5.46
N GLY A 210 -24.92 -9.25 6.25
CA GLY A 210 -24.02 -10.38 5.98
C GLY A 210 -23.13 -10.21 4.74
N GLU A 211 -23.02 -8.99 4.20
CA GLU A 211 -22.18 -8.65 3.06
C GLU A 211 -21.53 -7.28 3.24
N ASP A 212 -20.39 -7.06 2.57
CA ASP A 212 -19.68 -5.78 2.61
C ASP A 212 -20.52 -4.63 2.02
N MET A 213 -20.30 -3.40 2.53
CA MET A 213 -21.01 -2.21 2.04
C MET A 213 -20.89 -2.06 0.51
N PRO A 214 -21.93 -1.56 -0.18
CA PRO A 214 -21.91 -1.40 -1.64
C PRO A 214 -20.71 -0.58 -2.13
N GLU A 215 -20.33 0.49 -1.41
CA GLU A 215 -19.18 1.31 -1.76
C GLU A 215 -17.84 0.57 -1.74
N ILE A 216 -17.76 -0.56 -1.04
CA ILE A 216 -16.57 -1.42 -1.01
C ILE A 216 -16.61 -2.40 -2.18
N ARG A 217 -17.75 -3.08 -2.38
CA ARG A 217 -17.95 -4.11 -3.40
C ARG A 217 -17.95 -3.56 -4.82
N GLU A 218 -18.54 -2.38 -4.99
CA GLU A 218 -18.71 -1.72 -6.28
C GLU A 218 -17.56 -0.76 -6.61
N TRP A 219 -16.60 -0.59 -5.69
CA TRP A 219 -15.45 0.27 -5.91
C TRP A 219 -14.67 -0.17 -7.14
N LYS A 220 -14.34 0.81 -7.98
CA LYS A 220 -13.46 0.66 -9.14
C LYS A 220 -12.48 1.81 -9.15
N TRP A 221 -11.26 1.54 -9.58
CA TRP A 221 -10.28 2.58 -9.81
C TRP A 221 -10.78 3.54 -10.90
N GLN A 222 -10.99 4.82 -10.55
CA GLN A 222 -11.60 5.81 -11.45
C GLN A 222 -10.59 6.69 -12.20
N HIS A 223 -9.31 6.66 -11.83
CA HIS A 223 -8.29 7.46 -12.50
C HIS A 223 -7.76 6.72 -13.73
N ARG A 224 -7.72 7.35 -14.90
CA ARG A 224 -7.12 6.72 -16.09
C ARG A 224 -5.67 6.34 -15.79
N ALA A 225 -5.35 5.06 -15.96
CA ALA A 225 -3.98 4.69 -16.31
C ALA A 225 -3.71 5.34 -17.67
N LEU A 226 -2.71 6.22 -17.73
CA LEU A 226 -2.23 6.79 -18.99
C LEU A 226 -1.72 5.67 -19.90
#